data_AF-A0A892ZJV5-F1
#
_entry.id   AF-A0A892ZJV5-F1
#
_cell.length_a   1.000
_cell.length_b   1.000
_cell.length_c   1.000
_cell.angle_alpha   90.00
_cell.angle_beta   90.00
_cell.angle_gamma   90.00
#
_symmetry.space_group_name_H-M   'P 1'
#
loop_
_entity.id
_entity.type
_entity.pdbx_description
1 polymer ?
#
loop_
_entity_poly.entity_id
_entity_poly.type
_entity_poly.pdbx_seq_one_letter_code
_entity_poly.pdbx_strand_id
1 'polypeptide(L)'
;MKRKTLMIMAVLLLLLGAVGAWVAANTVSETRKIWQNDALAQEVMQGRLFAVQKFLAKQAPALPQQSWRRWQSAAKEGGNTAAPVLLWVENVDRARAEDYDELLDWVAAGNHVVLPLLDEESSADAASEVDTGAEGGLMNAQQYRQWLASRLGVRIGTAAAANNKTGAVPAACQAAENQRQQAARATNHREDNKAAPQRLAECAQQLNQIRLPEGRTLAWMAPATQTMLLNSGKTALWQGEGASGSHIVRVAYGQGSVVLLSNWDALAAPQYPPADVSGLNQYDHAYLAAYLAQDKSAVWFVRQLGSPPPIDTAPAWWRLWQAEPLLMGALVLLVAAGVWYLSMRMGALRQLPVPQERYLSEHLAAQGQFLARKPLRGAQLQWLQQQLWQQWQQQWAHWAQMDGQARMQAVCRHTGAPPAVVRLWLQPVPPQPTAAQWLAYLRSHQRILRAKKPSLFQSTR
;
A
#
# COMPACT_ATOMS: atom_id res chain seq x y z
N MET A 1 -14.21 20.90 22.65
CA MET A 1 -12.90 21.30 22.07
C MET A 1 -12.76 22.81 22.13
N LYS A 2 -11.69 23.36 22.74
CA LYS A 2 -11.51 24.82 22.80
C LYS A 2 -11.08 25.34 21.43
N ARG A 3 -11.70 26.42 20.96
CA ARG A 3 -11.52 27.06 19.64
C ARG A 3 -10.04 27.29 19.24
N LYS A 4 -9.14 27.43 20.23
CA LYS A 4 -7.69 27.60 20.03
C LYS A 4 -6.96 26.31 19.62
N THR A 5 -7.32 25.14 20.15
CA THR A 5 -6.71 23.86 19.71
C THR A 5 -7.22 23.43 18.35
N LEU A 6 -8.47 23.78 18.01
CA LEU A 6 -9.02 23.58 16.67
C LEU A 6 -8.31 24.46 15.62
N MET A 7 -7.95 25.69 15.98
CA MET A 7 -7.18 26.57 15.10
C MET A 7 -5.74 26.10 14.88
N ILE A 8 -5.05 25.61 15.91
CA ILE A 8 -3.66 25.11 15.74
C ILE A 8 -3.64 23.85 14.85
N MET A 9 -4.59 22.94 15.03
CA MET A 9 -4.72 21.75 14.18
C MET A 9 -5.09 22.12 12.73
N ALA A 10 -5.98 23.10 12.55
CA ALA A 10 -6.33 23.62 11.22
C ALA A 10 -5.13 24.30 10.53
N VAL A 11 -4.31 25.05 11.28
CA VAL A 11 -3.09 25.68 10.74
C VAL A 11 -2.03 24.65 10.38
N LEU A 12 -1.84 23.60 11.18
CA LEU A 12 -0.94 22.50 10.86
C LEU A 12 -1.38 21.71 9.63
N LEU A 13 -2.69 21.44 9.49
CA LEU A 13 -3.26 20.82 8.30
C LEU A 13 -3.12 21.71 7.06
N LEU A 14 -3.30 23.02 7.20
CA LEU A 14 -3.09 23.98 6.12
C LEU A 14 -1.61 24.06 5.71
N LEU A 15 -0.69 24.02 6.67
CA LEU A 15 0.74 23.99 6.38
C LEU A 15 1.16 22.69 5.69
N LEU A 16 0.67 21.54 6.14
CA LEU A 16 0.90 20.25 5.48
C LEU A 16 0.31 20.22 4.08
N GLY A 17 -0.91 20.76 3.91
CA GLY A 17 -1.54 20.90 2.60
C GLY A 17 -0.79 21.85 1.67
N ALA A 18 -0.29 22.97 2.18
CA ALA A 18 0.49 23.94 1.42
C ALA A 18 1.87 23.37 1.02
N VAL A 19 2.52 22.62 1.90
CA VAL A 19 3.77 21.90 1.58
C VAL A 19 3.50 20.83 0.53
N GLY A 20 2.41 20.06 0.66
CA GLY A 20 2.02 19.07 -0.34
C GLY A 20 1.72 19.69 -1.71
N ALA A 21 1.02 20.82 -1.74
CA ALA A 21 0.74 21.57 -2.97
C ALA A 21 1.99 22.21 -3.58
N TRP A 22 2.89 22.74 -2.74
CA TRP A 22 4.17 23.28 -3.19
C TRP A 22 5.06 22.20 -3.79
N VAL A 23 5.15 21.03 -3.14
CA VAL A 23 5.85 19.87 -3.69
C VAL A 23 5.22 19.47 -5.02
N ALA A 24 3.90 19.31 -5.10
CA ALA A 24 3.23 18.93 -6.36
C ALA A 24 3.43 19.95 -7.49
N ALA A 25 3.47 21.26 -7.18
CA ALA A 25 3.68 22.32 -8.15
C ALA A 25 5.15 22.48 -8.58
N ASN A 26 6.11 22.17 -7.69
CA ASN A 26 7.54 22.25 -7.97
C ASN A 26 8.19 20.91 -8.36
N THR A 27 7.47 19.79 -8.25
CA THR A 27 7.90 18.54 -8.86
C THR A 27 7.68 18.64 -10.35
N VAL A 28 8.74 18.98 -11.07
CA VAL A 28 8.81 18.73 -12.51
C VAL A 28 8.80 17.22 -12.66
N SER A 29 7.65 16.66 -13.04
CA SER A 29 7.58 15.27 -13.47
C SER A 29 8.34 15.16 -14.78
N GLU A 30 9.66 14.93 -14.71
CA GLU A 30 10.36 14.39 -15.85
C GLU A 30 9.82 12.99 -16.08
N THR A 31 8.94 12.86 -17.06
CA THR A 31 8.60 11.58 -17.67
C THR A 31 9.81 11.09 -18.45
N ARG A 32 10.85 10.66 -17.72
CA ARG A 32 11.86 9.78 -18.30
C ARG A 32 11.14 8.48 -18.60
N LYS A 33 11.05 8.14 -19.89
CA LYS A 33 10.83 6.76 -20.33
C LYS A 33 12.07 5.96 -19.96
N ILE A 34 12.19 5.63 -18.68
CA ILE A 34 13.11 4.59 -18.25
C ILE A 34 12.42 3.29 -18.64
N TRP A 35 13.14 2.38 -19.27
CA TRP A 35 12.67 1.00 -19.45
C TRP A 35 12.59 0.37 -18.06
N GLN A 36 11.51 0.62 -17.32
CA GLN A 36 11.25 -0.08 -16.07
C GLN A 36 10.93 -1.52 -16.42
N ASN A 37 11.81 -2.43 -16.02
CA ASN A 37 11.56 -3.86 -16.02
C ASN A 37 10.51 -4.18 -14.95
N ASP A 38 9.25 -3.76 -15.16
CA ASP A 38 8.11 -4.20 -14.34
C ASP A 38 8.01 -5.73 -14.32
N ALA A 39 8.60 -6.38 -15.32
CA ALA A 39 8.80 -7.81 -15.40
C ALA A 39 9.44 -8.41 -14.14
N LEU A 40 10.46 -7.78 -13.53
CA LEU A 40 11.11 -8.28 -12.31
C LEU A 40 10.17 -8.21 -11.10
N ALA A 41 9.44 -7.09 -10.94
CA ALA A 41 8.47 -6.95 -9.87
C ALA A 41 7.29 -7.94 -10.02
N GLN A 42 6.86 -8.18 -11.26
CA GLN A 42 5.83 -9.17 -11.58
C GLN A 42 6.34 -10.60 -11.39
N GLU A 43 7.61 -10.88 -11.67
CA GLU A 43 8.24 -12.18 -11.44
C GLU A 43 8.32 -12.50 -9.94
N VAL A 44 8.64 -11.52 -9.09
CA VAL A 44 8.58 -11.67 -7.62
C VAL A 44 7.15 -12.01 -7.14
N MET A 45 6.15 -11.38 -7.73
CA MET A 45 4.74 -11.59 -7.35
C MET A 45 4.19 -12.94 -7.87
N GLN A 46 4.44 -13.24 -9.14
CA GLN A 46 3.78 -14.32 -9.88
C GLN A 46 4.64 -15.60 -9.97
N GLY A 47 5.96 -15.50 -9.82
CA GLY A 47 6.93 -16.60 -9.92
C GLY A 47 7.82 -16.45 -11.15
N ARG A 48 8.93 -17.21 -11.18
CA ARG A 48 9.95 -17.19 -12.25
C ARG A 48 9.40 -17.52 -13.64
N LEU A 49 8.29 -18.28 -13.70
CA LEU A 49 7.65 -18.71 -14.94
C LEU A 49 6.66 -17.68 -15.53
N PHE A 50 6.55 -16.49 -14.93
CA PHE A 50 5.63 -15.44 -15.37
C PHE A 50 5.78 -15.07 -16.85
N ALA A 51 7.03 -15.03 -17.33
CA ALA A 51 7.33 -14.72 -18.73
C ALA A 51 6.76 -15.76 -19.70
N VAL A 52 6.91 -17.04 -19.36
CA VAL A 52 6.36 -18.17 -20.14
C VAL A 52 4.84 -18.10 -20.14
N GLN A 53 4.22 -17.87 -18.98
CA GLN A 53 2.77 -17.70 -18.86
C GLN A 53 2.25 -16.58 -19.78
N LYS A 54 2.87 -15.39 -19.72
CA LYS A 54 2.51 -14.26 -20.57
C LYS A 54 2.73 -14.53 -22.05
N PHE A 55 3.83 -15.18 -22.39
CA PHE A 55 4.15 -15.56 -23.77
C PHE A 55 3.11 -16.52 -24.33
N LEU A 56 2.81 -17.61 -23.62
CA LEU A 56 1.80 -18.59 -24.05
C LEU A 56 0.40 -17.99 -24.13
N ALA A 57 0.05 -17.09 -23.21
CA ALA A 57 -1.26 -16.43 -23.23
C ALA A 57 -1.43 -15.55 -24.48
N LYS A 58 -0.33 -14.98 -24.97
CA LYS A 58 -0.32 -14.20 -26.21
C LYS A 58 -0.28 -15.10 -27.46
N GLN A 59 0.51 -16.16 -27.45
CA GLN A 59 0.74 -17.01 -28.61
C GLN A 59 -0.39 -18.03 -28.86
N ALA A 60 -1.03 -18.50 -27.80
CA ALA A 60 -2.12 -19.47 -27.84
C ALA A 60 -3.26 -19.01 -26.90
N PRO A 61 -4.02 -17.97 -27.27
CA PRO A 61 -5.04 -17.39 -26.39
C PRO A 61 -6.21 -18.34 -26.08
N ALA A 62 -6.42 -19.35 -26.93
CA ALA A 62 -7.42 -20.39 -26.71
C ALA A 62 -6.96 -21.50 -25.74
N LEU A 63 -5.66 -21.55 -25.41
CA LEU A 63 -5.09 -22.56 -24.52
C LEU A 63 -5.36 -22.15 -23.06
N PRO A 64 -6.21 -22.89 -22.32
CA PRO A 64 -6.49 -22.59 -20.93
C PRO A 64 -5.23 -22.63 -20.08
N GLN A 65 -5.05 -21.61 -19.23
CA GLN A 65 -3.93 -21.52 -18.30
C GLN A 65 -4.41 -21.39 -16.88
N GLN A 66 -3.75 -22.12 -15.98
CA GLN A 66 -4.03 -22.07 -14.55
C GLN A 66 -2.70 -22.05 -13.78
N SER A 67 -2.69 -21.34 -12.66
CA SER A 67 -1.53 -21.24 -11.78
C SER A 67 -1.89 -21.54 -10.34
N TRP A 68 -1.01 -22.29 -9.67
CA TRP A 68 -1.14 -22.63 -8.27
C TRP A 68 0.17 -22.38 -7.54
N ARG A 69 0.05 -21.99 -6.28
CA ARG A 69 1.22 -21.91 -5.40
C ARG A 69 1.78 -23.29 -5.07
N ARG A 70 0.92 -24.31 -5.03
CA ARG A 70 1.30 -25.69 -4.71
C ARG A 70 0.55 -26.65 -5.61
N TRP A 71 1.17 -27.78 -5.90
CA TRP A 71 0.46 -28.91 -6.45
C TRP A 71 -0.54 -29.47 -5.42
N GLN A 72 -1.84 -29.34 -5.69
CA GLN A 72 -2.94 -29.79 -4.81
C GLN A 72 -3.94 -30.64 -5.61
N SER A 73 -4.82 -31.36 -4.92
CA SER A 73 -5.83 -32.27 -5.49
C SER A 73 -6.65 -31.71 -6.66
N ALA A 74 -6.98 -30.42 -6.68
CA ALA A 74 -7.68 -29.79 -7.81
C ALA A 74 -6.86 -29.75 -9.11
N ALA A 75 -5.53 -29.62 -9.01
CA ALA A 75 -4.63 -29.83 -10.15
C ALA A 75 -4.47 -31.34 -10.47
N LYS A 76 -4.77 -32.24 -9.55
CA LYS A 76 -4.69 -33.69 -9.82
C LYS A 76 -5.89 -34.17 -10.65
N GLU A 77 -7.08 -33.61 -10.41
CA GLU A 77 -8.33 -33.99 -11.09
C GLU A 77 -8.43 -33.50 -12.54
N GLY A 78 -7.94 -32.29 -12.87
CA GLY A 78 -8.03 -31.75 -14.24
C GLY A 78 -7.14 -32.47 -15.28
N GLY A 79 -6.19 -33.29 -14.83
CA GLY A 79 -5.30 -34.08 -15.70
C GLY A 79 -5.88 -35.43 -16.10
N ASN A 80 -7.07 -35.79 -15.58
CA ASN A 80 -7.79 -37.01 -15.93
C ASN A 80 -8.82 -36.75 -17.05
N THR A 81 -8.50 -35.82 -17.95
CA THR A 81 -9.30 -35.49 -19.12
C THR A 81 -8.79 -36.27 -20.33
N ALA A 82 -9.61 -36.45 -21.37
CA ALA A 82 -9.25 -37.22 -22.57
C ALA A 82 -8.08 -36.63 -23.38
N ALA A 83 -7.55 -35.45 -22.98
CA ALA A 83 -6.51 -34.73 -23.70
C ALA A 83 -5.40 -34.25 -22.74
N PRO A 84 -4.12 -34.34 -23.13
CA PRO A 84 -2.99 -34.22 -22.21
C PRO A 84 -2.75 -32.80 -21.71
N VAL A 85 -2.41 -32.66 -20.44
CA VAL A 85 -2.05 -31.39 -19.80
C VAL A 85 -0.54 -31.24 -19.67
N LEU A 86 -0.03 -30.01 -19.82
CA LEU A 86 1.38 -29.67 -19.56
C LEU A 86 1.50 -28.92 -18.23
N LEU A 87 2.30 -29.45 -17.31
CA LEU A 87 2.60 -28.84 -16.03
C LEU A 87 4.03 -28.31 -15.98
N TRP A 88 4.19 -27.05 -15.59
CA TRP A 88 5.48 -26.44 -15.30
C TRP A 88 5.65 -26.29 -13.79
N VAL A 89 6.73 -26.83 -13.23
CA VAL A 89 6.98 -26.85 -11.78
C VAL A 89 8.20 -26.01 -11.45
N GLU A 90 8.00 -24.85 -10.84
CA GLU A 90 9.07 -23.89 -10.60
C GLU A 90 10.10 -24.40 -9.58
N ASN A 91 9.66 -24.94 -8.43
CA ASN A 91 10.55 -25.39 -7.37
C ASN A 91 10.20 -26.80 -6.86
N VAL A 92 11.24 -27.59 -6.63
CA VAL A 92 11.17 -29.02 -6.23
C VAL A 92 11.94 -29.33 -4.93
N ASP A 93 12.56 -28.32 -4.32
CA ASP A 93 13.38 -28.37 -3.11
C ASP A 93 12.65 -28.82 -1.84
N ARG A 94 11.32 -28.74 -1.82
CA ARG A 94 10.49 -29.19 -0.70
C ARG A 94 9.56 -30.35 -1.02
N ALA A 95 9.90 -31.14 -2.03
CA ALA A 95 9.19 -32.36 -2.36
C ALA A 95 9.76 -33.58 -1.62
N ARG A 96 8.85 -34.42 -1.13
CA ARG A 96 9.12 -35.75 -0.58
C ARG A 96 9.12 -36.78 -1.71
N ALA A 97 9.62 -37.98 -1.45
CA ALA A 97 9.58 -39.08 -2.42
C ALA A 97 8.18 -39.38 -2.93
N GLU A 98 7.19 -39.35 -2.04
CA GLU A 98 5.77 -39.51 -2.38
C GLU A 98 5.27 -38.46 -3.37
N ASP A 99 5.68 -37.20 -3.20
CA ASP A 99 5.24 -36.10 -4.07
C ASP A 99 5.80 -36.29 -5.51
N TYR A 100 7.01 -36.84 -5.64
CA TYR A 100 7.60 -37.15 -6.94
C TYR A 100 7.01 -38.40 -7.59
N ASP A 101 6.80 -39.47 -6.82
CA ASP A 101 6.20 -40.70 -7.34
C ASP A 101 4.75 -40.45 -7.78
N GLU A 102 3.98 -39.66 -7.03
CA GLU A 102 2.64 -39.24 -7.44
C GLU A 102 2.67 -38.39 -8.72
N LEU A 103 3.66 -37.50 -8.86
CA LEU A 103 3.83 -36.70 -10.08
C LEU A 103 4.10 -37.60 -11.29
N LEU A 104 4.92 -38.63 -11.11
CA LEU A 104 5.18 -39.60 -12.16
C LEU A 104 3.96 -40.45 -12.50
N ASP A 105 3.14 -40.84 -11.53
CA ASP A 105 1.86 -41.51 -11.79
C ASP A 105 0.94 -40.63 -12.65
N TRP A 106 0.87 -39.34 -12.34
CA TRP A 106 0.11 -38.36 -13.13
C TRP A 106 0.64 -38.19 -14.56
N VAL A 107 1.97 -38.21 -14.74
CA VAL A 107 2.62 -38.22 -16.07
C VAL A 107 2.34 -39.54 -16.79
N ALA A 108 2.39 -40.66 -16.09
CA ALA A 108 2.16 -41.98 -16.67
C ALA A 108 0.75 -42.12 -17.26
N ALA A 109 -0.23 -41.40 -16.69
CA ALA A 109 -1.60 -41.29 -17.19
C ALA A 109 -1.74 -40.50 -18.52
N GLY A 110 -0.65 -39.94 -19.07
CA GLY A 110 -0.65 -39.26 -20.37
C GLY A 110 -0.30 -37.77 -20.30
N ASN A 111 -0.10 -37.22 -19.10
CA ASN A 111 0.24 -35.82 -18.93
C ASN A 111 1.75 -35.57 -19.08
N HIS A 112 2.15 -34.30 -19.17
CA HIS A 112 3.54 -33.93 -19.35
C HIS A 112 3.98 -32.93 -18.30
N VAL A 113 5.25 -33.02 -17.86
CA VAL A 113 5.79 -32.10 -16.86
C VAL A 113 7.15 -31.55 -17.27
N VAL A 114 7.43 -30.30 -16.89
CA VAL A 114 8.74 -29.64 -16.97
C VAL A 114 9.22 -29.36 -15.56
N LEU A 115 10.40 -29.88 -15.21
CA LEU A 115 11.01 -29.81 -13.88
C LEU A 115 12.46 -29.30 -13.99
N PRO A 116 12.93 -28.50 -13.01
CA PRO A 116 14.35 -28.19 -12.89
C PRO A 116 15.11 -29.34 -12.20
N LEU A 117 16.43 -29.30 -12.28
CA LEU A 117 17.29 -30.02 -11.36
C LEU A 117 17.25 -29.36 -9.99
N LEU A 118 17.49 -30.16 -8.94
CA LEU A 118 17.66 -29.62 -7.60
C LEU A 118 19.08 -29.08 -7.46
N ASP A 119 19.18 -27.79 -7.14
CA ASP A 119 20.46 -27.15 -6.83
C ASP A 119 20.99 -27.64 -5.47
N GLU A 120 22.31 -27.85 -5.36
CA GLU A 120 22.89 -28.30 -4.10
C GLU A 120 22.84 -27.21 -3.03
N GLU A 121 23.01 -25.94 -3.42
CA GLU A 121 22.94 -24.80 -2.49
C GLU A 121 21.53 -24.62 -1.91
N SER A 122 20.47 -24.81 -2.71
CA SER A 122 19.09 -24.72 -2.22
C SER A 122 18.70 -25.85 -1.27
N SER A 123 19.35 -27.01 -1.40
CA SER A 123 19.11 -28.16 -0.51
C SER A 123 19.69 -27.98 0.90
N ALA A 124 20.74 -27.17 1.05
CA ALA A 124 21.38 -26.90 2.35
C ALA A 124 20.49 -26.03 3.27
N ASP A 125 19.83 -25.03 2.69
CA ASP A 125 18.88 -24.18 3.42
C ASP A 125 17.59 -24.93 3.79
N ALA A 126 17.15 -25.88 2.95
CA ALA A 126 15.95 -26.67 3.23
C ALA A 126 16.18 -27.82 4.24
N ALA A 127 17.40 -28.38 4.29
CA ALA A 127 17.75 -29.49 5.17
C ALA A 127 18.19 -29.08 6.58
N SER A 128 18.53 -27.79 6.79
CA SER A 128 19.00 -27.30 8.09
C SER A 128 17.90 -27.06 9.13
N GLU A 129 16.62 -27.04 8.72
CA GLU A 129 15.48 -26.75 9.62
C GLU A 129 14.47 -27.89 9.82
N VAL A 130 14.59 -29.01 9.10
CA VAL A 130 13.62 -30.12 9.21
C VAL A 130 14.32 -31.36 9.76
N ASP A 131 13.82 -31.84 10.91
CA ASP A 131 14.25 -33.04 11.62
C ASP A 131 14.44 -34.22 10.65
N THR A 132 15.71 -34.59 10.45
CA THR A 132 16.15 -35.65 9.54
C THR A 132 15.83 -37.06 10.08
N GLY A 133 15.12 -37.16 11.21
CA GLY A 133 14.76 -38.42 11.86
C GLY A 133 13.40 -39.02 11.51
N ALA A 134 12.53 -38.33 10.76
CA ALA A 134 11.21 -38.87 10.41
C ALA A 134 11.22 -39.62 9.06
N GLU A 135 10.80 -40.88 9.06
CA GLU A 135 10.41 -41.57 7.82
C GLU A 135 9.40 -40.70 7.05
N GLY A 136 9.76 -40.24 5.86
CA GLY A 136 8.95 -39.29 5.06
C GLY A 136 9.50 -37.85 4.96
N GLY A 137 10.76 -37.61 5.35
CA GLY A 137 11.43 -36.31 5.19
C GLY A 137 11.57 -35.79 3.74
N LEU A 138 11.90 -34.49 3.60
CA LEU A 138 12.17 -33.85 2.31
C LEU A 138 13.33 -34.55 1.58
N MET A 139 13.24 -34.62 0.25
CA MET A 139 14.28 -35.24 -0.54
C MET A 139 15.46 -34.29 -0.73
N ASN A 140 16.65 -34.67 -0.24
CA ASN A 140 17.86 -33.89 -0.49
C ASN A 140 18.38 -34.08 -1.94
N ALA A 141 19.38 -33.29 -2.34
CA ALA A 141 19.91 -33.32 -3.71
C ALA A 141 20.47 -34.69 -4.11
N GLN A 142 21.12 -35.41 -3.20
CA GLN A 142 21.65 -36.75 -3.49
C GLN A 142 20.52 -37.78 -3.68
N GLN A 143 19.51 -37.77 -2.82
CA GLN A 143 18.33 -38.62 -2.95
C GLN A 143 17.56 -38.30 -4.24
N TYR A 144 17.43 -37.03 -4.60
CA TYR A 144 16.80 -36.61 -5.87
C TYR A 144 17.58 -37.13 -7.08
N ARG A 145 18.91 -37.06 -7.07
CA ARG A 145 19.75 -37.64 -8.14
C ARG A 145 19.57 -39.16 -8.26
N GLN A 146 19.49 -39.87 -7.13
CA GLN A 146 19.22 -41.31 -7.12
C GLN A 146 17.82 -41.64 -7.64
N TRP A 147 16.83 -40.82 -7.28
CA TRP A 147 15.47 -40.93 -7.77
C TRP A 147 15.41 -40.70 -9.30
N LEU A 148 16.05 -39.65 -9.83
CA LEU A 148 16.17 -39.41 -11.27
C LEU A 148 16.82 -40.58 -12.00
N ALA A 149 17.91 -41.12 -11.45
CA ALA A 149 18.62 -42.24 -12.06
C ALA A 149 17.78 -43.52 -12.10
N SER A 150 17.05 -43.82 -11.02
CA SER A 150 16.23 -45.03 -10.92
C SER A 150 14.92 -44.93 -11.69
N ARG A 151 14.17 -43.82 -11.53
CA ARG A 151 12.85 -43.62 -12.13
C ARG A 151 12.91 -43.14 -13.57
N LEU A 152 13.83 -42.23 -13.90
CA LEU A 152 13.91 -41.62 -15.23
C LEU A 152 15.13 -42.06 -16.05
N GLY A 153 16.07 -42.80 -15.45
CA GLY A 153 17.30 -43.21 -16.15
C GLY A 153 18.24 -42.04 -16.42
N VAL A 154 18.09 -40.93 -15.70
CA VAL A 154 18.91 -39.73 -15.88
C VAL A 154 19.91 -39.63 -14.73
N ARG A 155 21.19 -39.64 -15.07
CA ARG A 155 22.29 -39.42 -14.14
C ARG A 155 22.75 -37.98 -14.23
N ILE A 156 23.04 -37.39 -13.08
CA ILE A 156 23.60 -36.04 -13.00
C ILE A 156 25.11 -36.15 -12.85
N GLY A 157 25.83 -35.45 -13.73
CA GLY A 157 27.27 -35.28 -13.68
C GLY A 157 27.63 -33.80 -13.54
N THR A 158 28.93 -33.53 -13.47
CA THR A 158 29.49 -32.18 -13.49
C THR A 158 29.69 -31.72 -14.92
N ALA A 159 29.22 -30.51 -15.25
CA ALA A 159 29.47 -29.91 -16.55
C ALA A 159 30.97 -29.66 -16.73
N ALA A 160 31.49 -29.86 -17.95
CA ALA A 160 32.88 -29.54 -18.22
C ALA A 160 33.10 -28.02 -18.06
N ALA A 161 34.16 -27.64 -17.34
CA ALA A 161 34.50 -26.24 -17.15
C ALA A 161 34.76 -25.57 -18.50
N ALA A 162 34.34 -24.31 -18.64
CA ALA A 162 34.63 -23.52 -19.82
C ALA A 162 36.15 -23.33 -19.94
N ASN A 163 36.77 -24.07 -20.84
CA ASN A 163 38.17 -23.85 -21.17
C ASN A 163 38.26 -22.66 -22.12
N ASN A 164 39.10 -21.67 -21.81
CA ASN A 164 39.44 -20.52 -22.67
C ASN A 164 40.09 -20.91 -24.01
N LYS A 165 40.07 -22.19 -24.40
CA LYS A 165 40.59 -22.65 -25.69
C LYS A 165 39.55 -22.39 -26.77
N THR A 166 39.98 -21.64 -27.77
CA THR A 166 39.30 -21.23 -28.99
C THR A 166 38.69 -22.41 -29.76
N GLY A 167 37.45 -22.76 -29.44
CA GLY A 167 36.57 -23.46 -30.38
C GLY A 167 35.91 -22.45 -31.32
N ALA A 168 35.37 -22.92 -32.44
CA ALA A 168 34.54 -22.07 -33.30
C ALA A 168 33.31 -21.61 -32.51
N VAL A 169 33.12 -20.30 -32.39
CA VAL A 169 31.96 -19.72 -31.70
C VAL A 169 30.70 -20.03 -32.52
N PRO A 170 29.67 -20.65 -31.93
CA PRO A 170 28.42 -20.92 -32.63
C PRO A 170 27.76 -19.63 -33.12
N ALA A 171 27.15 -19.66 -34.31
CA ALA A 171 26.48 -18.50 -34.89
C ALA A 171 25.40 -17.90 -33.98
N ALA A 172 24.69 -18.74 -33.23
CA ALA A 172 23.68 -18.30 -32.26
C ALA A 172 24.29 -17.48 -31.11
N CYS A 173 25.50 -17.84 -30.63
CA CYS A 173 26.21 -17.07 -29.61
C CYS A 173 26.65 -15.71 -30.13
N GLN A 174 27.16 -15.65 -31.37
CA GLN A 174 27.54 -14.39 -32.00
C GLN A 174 26.34 -13.46 -32.22
N ALA A 175 25.21 -14.02 -32.67
CA ALA A 175 23.97 -13.26 -32.85
C ALA A 175 23.46 -12.67 -31.52
N ALA A 176 23.45 -13.47 -30.44
CA ALA A 176 23.05 -13.02 -29.11
C ALA A 176 23.94 -11.88 -28.59
N GLU A 177 25.27 -12.00 -28.72
CA GLU A 177 26.20 -10.94 -28.30
C GLU A 177 26.04 -9.66 -29.16
N ASN A 178 25.83 -9.79 -30.47
CA ASN A 178 25.56 -8.65 -31.33
C ASN A 178 24.26 -7.93 -30.94
N GLN A 179 23.19 -8.68 -30.63
CA GLN A 179 21.92 -8.13 -30.15
C GLN A 179 22.12 -7.37 -28.83
N ARG A 180 22.91 -7.93 -27.91
CA ARG A 180 23.23 -7.30 -26.64
C ARG A 180 23.97 -5.96 -26.83
N GLN A 181 25.04 -5.96 -27.63
CA GLN A 181 25.80 -4.74 -27.92
C GLN A 181 24.94 -3.66 -28.59
N GLN A 182 24.03 -4.05 -29.48
CA GLN A 182 23.07 -3.12 -30.08
C GLN A 182 22.12 -2.53 -29.04
N ALA A 183 21.59 -3.36 -28.14
CA ALA A 183 20.71 -2.92 -27.05
C ALA A 183 21.41 -1.98 -26.06
N ALA A 184 22.66 -2.28 -25.70
CA ALA A 184 23.47 -1.44 -24.83
C ALA A 184 23.76 -0.07 -25.46
N ARG A 185 24.14 -0.04 -26.75
CA ARG A 185 24.31 1.20 -27.51
C ARG A 185 23.03 2.02 -27.56
N ALA A 186 21.88 1.38 -27.79
CA ALA A 186 20.58 2.05 -27.84
C ALA A 186 20.15 2.65 -26.48
N THR A 187 20.67 2.12 -25.37
CA THR A 187 20.31 2.55 -24.01
C THR A 187 21.36 3.46 -23.36
N ASN A 188 22.44 3.79 -24.06
CA ASN A 188 23.64 4.42 -23.49
C ASN A 188 24.15 3.66 -22.25
N HIS A 189 23.91 2.35 -22.19
CA HIS A 189 24.40 1.50 -21.12
C HIS A 189 25.90 1.26 -21.35
N ARG A 190 26.72 1.55 -20.33
CA ARG A 190 28.17 1.33 -20.42
C ARG A 190 28.44 -0.16 -20.31
N GLU A 191 28.64 -0.81 -21.45
CA GLU A 191 29.11 -2.19 -21.49
C GLU A 191 30.61 -2.29 -21.24
N ASP A 192 31.00 -3.32 -20.50
CA ASP A 192 32.40 -3.75 -20.47
C ASP A 192 32.70 -4.60 -21.70
N ASN A 193 33.28 -3.95 -22.72
CA ASN A 193 33.72 -4.63 -23.94
C ASN A 193 34.76 -5.73 -23.67
N LYS A 194 35.44 -5.73 -22.51
CA LYS A 194 36.39 -6.79 -22.15
C LYS A 194 35.71 -8.09 -21.73
N ALA A 195 34.42 -8.06 -21.40
CA ALA A 195 33.65 -9.24 -21.02
C ALA A 195 33.08 -10.02 -22.23
N ALA A 196 32.99 -9.40 -23.42
CA ALA A 196 32.42 -10.06 -24.60
C ALA A 196 33.11 -11.38 -25.00
N PRO A 197 34.46 -11.48 -25.02
CA PRO A 197 35.13 -12.74 -25.32
C PRO A 197 34.82 -13.84 -24.30
N GLN A 198 34.72 -13.50 -23.02
CA GLN A 198 34.38 -14.43 -21.96
C GLN A 198 32.95 -14.96 -22.14
N ARG A 199 31.98 -14.08 -22.39
CA ARG A 199 30.58 -14.48 -22.65
C ARG A 199 30.42 -15.36 -23.87
N LEU A 200 31.17 -15.07 -24.94
CA LEU A 200 31.17 -15.92 -26.14
C LEU A 200 31.75 -17.30 -25.84
N ALA A 201 32.81 -17.38 -25.02
CA ALA A 201 33.40 -18.65 -24.59
C ALA A 201 32.42 -19.44 -23.70
N GLU A 202 31.79 -18.79 -22.73
CA GLU A 202 30.77 -19.38 -21.86
C GLU A 202 29.58 -19.89 -22.69
N CYS A 203 29.05 -19.07 -23.59
CA CYS A 203 27.98 -19.48 -24.50
C CYS A 203 28.40 -20.68 -25.36
N ALA A 204 29.58 -20.67 -25.97
CA ALA A 204 30.05 -21.77 -26.81
C ALA A 204 30.14 -23.10 -26.03
N GLN A 205 30.42 -23.04 -24.73
CA GLN A 205 30.53 -24.21 -23.86
C GLN A 205 29.17 -24.70 -23.35
N GLN A 206 28.26 -23.77 -23.03
CA GLN A 206 26.97 -24.04 -22.39
C GLN A 206 25.80 -24.13 -23.39
N LEU A 207 26.01 -23.77 -24.66
CA LEU A 207 24.97 -23.87 -25.69
C LEU A 207 24.65 -25.35 -25.96
N ASN A 208 23.36 -25.66 -25.91
CA ASN A 208 22.80 -26.95 -26.27
C ASN A 208 22.02 -26.84 -27.57
N GLN A 209 22.26 -27.79 -28.47
CA GLN A 209 21.46 -27.98 -29.67
C GLN A 209 20.45 -29.10 -29.41
N ILE A 210 19.16 -28.78 -29.51
CA ILE A 210 18.08 -29.75 -29.35
C ILE A 210 17.58 -30.12 -30.74
N ARG A 211 17.79 -31.37 -31.17
CA ARG A 211 17.15 -31.89 -32.39
C ARG A 211 15.74 -32.37 -32.05
N LEU A 212 14.74 -31.68 -32.57
CA LEU A 212 13.35 -32.07 -32.43
C LEU A 212 13.00 -33.23 -33.38
N PRO A 213 11.97 -34.04 -33.06
CA PRO A 213 11.49 -35.12 -33.94
C PRO A 213 11.05 -34.64 -35.33
N GLU A 214 10.58 -33.39 -35.44
CA GLU A 214 10.24 -32.74 -36.71
C GLU A 214 11.45 -32.34 -37.57
N GLY A 215 12.68 -32.59 -37.10
CA GLY A 215 13.93 -32.30 -37.80
C GLY A 215 14.50 -30.90 -37.56
N ARG A 216 13.76 -30.00 -36.91
CA ARG A 216 14.26 -28.67 -36.52
C ARG A 216 15.26 -28.79 -35.37
N THR A 217 16.37 -28.06 -35.48
CA THR A 217 17.36 -27.95 -34.40
C THR A 217 17.19 -26.60 -33.71
N LEU A 218 17.03 -26.62 -32.39
CA LEU A 218 16.87 -25.42 -31.56
C LEU A 218 18.15 -25.11 -30.78
N ALA A 219 18.46 -23.83 -30.66
CA ALA A 219 19.48 -23.33 -29.75
C ALA A 219 18.89 -23.07 -28.35
N TRP A 220 19.39 -23.80 -27.36
CA TRP A 220 19.05 -23.64 -25.95
C TRP A 220 20.29 -23.28 -25.16
N MET A 221 20.28 -22.15 -24.46
CA MET A 221 21.39 -21.71 -23.62
C MET A 221 20.85 -21.54 -22.21
N ALA A 222 21.36 -22.29 -21.25
CA ALA A 222 21.05 -22.11 -19.84
C ALA A 222 22.34 -22.42 -19.05
N PRO A 223 23.03 -21.40 -18.48
CA PRO A 223 24.30 -21.64 -17.80
C PRO A 223 24.11 -22.63 -16.66
N ALA A 224 24.87 -23.71 -16.62
CA ALA A 224 24.72 -24.71 -15.59
C ALA A 224 26.03 -25.39 -15.21
N THR A 225 26.14 -25.72 -13.92
CA THR A 225 27.25 -26.47 -13.34
C THR A 225 27.04 -27.98 -13.44
N GLN A 226 25.80 -28.41 -13.68
CA GLN A 226 25.39 -29.80 -13.76
C GLN A 226 25.02 -30.19 -15.20
N THR A 227 25.32 -31.43 -15.56
CA THR A 227 24.94 -32.02 -16.85
C THR A 227 24.16 -33.32 -16.66
N MET A 228 23.24 -33.60 -17.59
CA MET A 228 22.41 -34.79 -17.60
C MET A 228 22.95 -35.84 -18.58
N LEU A 229 23.09 -37.06 -18.09
CA LEU A 229 23.55 -38.23 -18.83
C LEU A 229 22.46 -39.30 -18.80
N LEU A 230 22.06 -39.79 -19.96
CA LEU A 230 21.06 -40.86 -20.04
C LEU A 230 21.74 -42.22 -19.86
N ASN A 231 21.13 -43.08 -19.05
CA ASN A 231 21.50 -44.50 -19.00
C ASN A 231 21.01 -45.22 -20.26
N SER A 232 21.81 -46.18 -20.73
CA SER A 232 21.43 -47.11 -21.78
C SER A 232 20.21 -47.94 -21.34
N GLY A 233 19.08 -47.79 -22.04
CA GLY A 233 17.88 -48.62 -21.85
C GLY A 233 16.57 -47.87 -21.58
N LYS A 234 16.57 -46.54 -21.39
CA LYS A 234 15.33 -45.74 -21.38
C LYS A 234 15.26 -44.80 -22.59
N THR A 235 14.05 -44.64 -23.13
CA THR A 235 13.81 -43.89 -24.36
C THR A 235 13.76 -42.39 -24.06
N ALA A 236 14.88 -41.71 -24.25
CA ALA A 236 14.85 -40.27 -24.40
C ALA A 236 14.16 -39.92 -25.72
N LEU A 237 13.21 -38.99 -25.66
CA LEU A 237 12.57 -38.43 -26.84
C LEU A 237 13.56 -37.50 -27.57
N TRP A 238 14.33 -36.73 -26.79
CA TRP A 238 15.45 -35.95 -27.27
C TRP A 238 16.30 -35.47 -26.08
N GLN A 239 17.54 -35.11 -26.38
CA GLN A 239 18.51 -34.58 -25.43
C GLN A 239 19.24 -33.40 -26.07
N GLY A 240 19.52 -32.36 -25.29
CA GLY A 240 20.36 -31.25 -25.75
C GLY A 240 21.82 -31.70 -25.89
N GLU A 241 22.43 -31.46 -27.04
CA GLU A 241 23.84 -31.75 -27.31
C GLU A 241 24.66 -30.45 -27.15
N GLY A 242 25.63 -30.44 -26.23
CA GLY A 242 26.51 -29.29 -25.99
C GLY A 242 27.90 -29.70 -25.55
N ALA A 243 28.86 -28.77 -25.63
CA ALA A 243 30.27 -29.04 -25.34
C ALA A 243 30.53 -29.40 -23.88
N SER A 244 29.80 -28.76 -22.94
CA SER A 244 29.88 -29.07 -21.50
C SER A 244 28.91 -30.18 -21.05
N GLY A 245 28.21 -30.80 -22.00
CA GLY A 245 27.22 -31.83 -21.79
C GLY A 245 25.78 -31.33 -22.02
N SER A 246 24.81 -32.16 -21.65
CA SER A 246 23.39 -31.83 -21.79
C SER A 246 22.86 -31.07 -20.57
N HIS A 247 22.15 -29.97 -20.81
CA HIS A 247 21.45 -29.13 -19.83
C HIS A 247 19.93 -29.22 -19.97
N ILE A 248 19.46 -30.04 -20.91
CA ILE A 248 18.04 -30.31 -21.08
C ILE A 248 17.84 -31.71 -21.67
N VAL A 249 16.90 -32.46 -21.10
CA VAL A 249 16.52 -33.78 -21.64
C VAL A 249 15.02 -33.98 -21.52
N ARG A 250 14.43 -34.61 -22.53
CA ARG A 250 13.04 -35.07 -22.49
C ARG A 250 13.00 -36.58 -22.54
N VAL A 251 12.40 -37.19 -21.53
CA VAL A 251 12.25 -38.64 -21.40
C VAL A 251 10.78 -39.04 -21.49
N ALA A 252 10.50 -40.15 -22.16
CA ALA A 252 9.18 -40.75 -22.15
C ALA A 252 8.93 -41.41 -20.79
N TYR A 253 7.71 -41.29 -20.25
CA TYR A 253 7.33 -41.94 -19.00
C TYR A 253 5.83 -42.31 -19.02
N GLY A 254 5.52 -43.61 -18.99
CA GLY A 254 4.17 -44.11 -19.24
C GLY A 254 3.63 -43.61 -20.60
N GLN A 255 2.46 -42.99 -20.60
CA GLN A 255 1.88 -42.35 -21.79
C GLN A 255 2.30 -40.87 -21.96
N GLY A 256 3.02 -40.31 -20.99
CA GLY A 256 3.43 -38.92 -20.94
C GLY A 256 4.92 -38.70 -21.17
N SER A 257 5.41 -37.54 -20.75
CA SER A 257 6.85 -37.23 -20.80
C SER A 257 7.30 -36.25 -19.74
N VAL A 258 8.53 -36.42 -19.26
CA VAL A 258 9.20 -35.50 -18.35
C VAL A 258 10.28 -34.72 -19.11
N VAL A 259 10.24 -33.40 -19.05
CA VAL A 259 11.34 -32.52 -19.49
C VAL A 259 12.10 -32.08 -18.25
N LEU A 260 13.38 -32.40 -18.19
CA LEU A 260 14.29 -31.95 -17.14
C LEU A 260 15.16 -30.83 -17.67
N LEU A 261 15.23 -29.73 -16.92
CA LEU A 261 16.06 -28.56 -17.19
C LEU A 261 17.14 -28.43 -16.13
N SER A 262 18.33 -27.98 -16.50
CA SER A 262 19.35 -27.64 -15.51
C SER A 262 18.89 -26.54 -14.55
N ASN A 263 18.22 -25.51 -15.08
CA ASN A 263 17.59 -24.43 -14.32
C ASN A 263 16.53 -23.71 -15.17
N TRP A 264 15.92 -22.68 -14.57
CA TRP A 264 14.88 -21.85 -15.19
C TRP A 264 15.38 -20.60 -15.88
N ASP A 265 16.69 -20.34 -15.91
CA ASP A 265 17.22 -19.04 -16.35
C ASP A 265 16.77 -18.73 -17.77
N ALA A 266 16.92 -19.68 -18.71
CA ALA A 266 16.46 -19.56 -20.09
C ALA A 266 14.98 -19.16 -20.29
N LEU A 267 14.14 -19.37 -19.27
CA LEU A 267 12.71 -19.08 -19.30
C LEU A 267 12.32 -17.90 -18.39
N ALA A 268 13.30 -17.29 -17.73
CA ALA A 268 13.11 -16.09 -16.93
C ALA A 268 12.67 -14.90 -17.79
N ALA A 269 12.18 -13.86 -17.11
CA ALA A 269 11.71 -12.69 -17.81
C ALA A 269 12.80 -12.00 -18.64
N PRO A 270 12.48 -11.59 -19.89
CA PRO A 270 13.40 -10.82 -20.71
C PRO A 270 13.93 -9.59 -19.97
N GLN A 271 15.25 -9.41 -20.00
CA GLN A 271 15.92 -8.23 -19.45
C GLN A 271 16.44 -7.33 -20.58
N TYR A 272 16.56 -6.03 -20.30
CA TYR A 272 17.06 -5.06 -21.28
C TYR A 272 18.03 -4.05 -20.65
N PRO A 273 19.29 -3.95 -21.12
CA PRO A 273 19.90 -4.79 -22.14
C PRO A 273 19.92 -6.28 -21.71
N PRO A 274 19.95 -7.24 -22.66
CA PRO A 274 19.93 -8.67 -22.34
C PRO A 274 21.10 -9.04 -21.43
N ALA A 275 20.80 -9.58 -20.24
CA ALA A 275 21.82 -10.04 -19.30
C ALA A 275 22.55 -11.31 -19.82
N ASP A 276 23.61 -11.68 -19.12
CA ASP A 276 24.39 -12.90 -19.39
C ASP A 276 23.62 -14.17 -19.02
N VAL A 277 22.67 -14.02 -18.10
CA VAL A 277 21.63 -15.00 -17.85
C VAL A 277 20.69 -15.04 -19.04
N SER A 278 20.54 -16.24 -19.58
CA SER A 278 19.56 -16.53 -20.61
C SER A 278 18.17 -16.06 -20.19
N GLY A 279 17.34 -15.63 -21.13
CA GLY A 279 15.97 -15.23 -20.86
C GLY A 279 15.08 -15.64 -22.04
N LEU A 280 13.76 -15.54 -21.86
CA LEU A 280 12.80 -16.13 -22.81
C LEU A 280 12.93 -15.57 -24.25
N ASN A 281 13.41 -14.33 -24.40
CA ASN A 281 13.57 -13.64 -25.68
C ASN A 281 14.92 -13.89 -26.38
N GLN A 282 15.79 -14.73 -25.80
CA GLN A 282 17.08 -15.09 -26.39
C GLN A 282 17.01 -16.50 -26.99
N TYR A 283 17.85 -16.75 -28.01
CA TYR A 283 17.95 -18.04 -28.71
C TYR A 283 16.56 -18.57 -29.14
N ASP A 284 16.32 -19.88 -29.03
CA ASP A 284 15.04 -20.51 -29.37
C ASP A 284 14.19 -20.87 -28.12
N HIS A 285 14.40 -20.21 -26.98
CA HIS A 285 13.73 -20.54 -25.71
C HIS A 285 12.20 -20.43 -25.80
N ALA A 286 11.71 -19.32 -26.36
CA ALA A 286 10.28 -19.12 -26.58
C ALA A 286 9.69 -20.15 -27.57
N TYR A 287 10.47 -20.57 -28.58
CA TYR A 287 10.02 -21.61 -29.50
C TYR A 287 9.86 -22.94 -28.77
N LEU A 288 10.81 -23.33 -27.92
CA LEU A 288 10.70 -24.56 -27.13
C LEU A 288 9.49 -24.52 -26.19
N ALA A 289 9.24 -23.38 -25.53
CA ALA A 289 8.08 -23.21 -24.66
C ALA A 289 6.76 -23.39 -25.44
N ALA A 290 6.66 -22.80 -26.63
CA ALA A 290 5.51 -23.00 -27.52
C ALA A 290 5.41 -24.46 -27.98
N TYR A 291 6.51 -25.08 -28.39
CA TYR A 291 6.57 -26.47 -28.84
C TYR A 291 6.08 -27.45 -27.77
N LEU A 292 6.48 -27.27 -26.51
CA LEU A 292 6.02 -28.14 -25.42
C LEU A 292 4.52 -28.00 -25.16
N ALA A 293 3.96 -26.81 -25.38
CA ALA A 293 2.55 -26.51 -25.20
C ALA A 293 1.65 -26.93 -26.39
N GLN A 294 2.24 -27.31 -27.53
CA GLN A 294 1.47 -27.80 -28.69
C GLN A 294 0.71 -29.08 -28.35
N ASP A 295 -0.49 -29.23 -28.90
CA ASP A 295 -1.36 -30.40 -28.72
C ASP A 295 -1.65 -30.71 -27.24
N LYS A 296 -1.71 -29.67 -26.40
CA LYS A 296 -2.14 -29.77 -25.00
C LYS A 296 -3.52 -29.17 -24.83
N SER A 297 -4.32 -29.77 -23.95
CA SER A 297 -5.64 -29.28 -23.59
C SER A 297 -5.58 -28.09 -22.64
N ALA A 298 -4.55 -28.01 -21.80
CA ALA A 298 -4.30 -26.92 -20.86
C ALA A 298 -2.80 -26.84 -20.50
N VAL A 299 -2.39 -25.67 -20.01
CA VAL A 299 -1.05 -25.45 -19.45
C VAL A 299 -1.15 -24.93 -18.03
N TRP A 300 -0.43 -25.59 -17.14
CA TRP A 300 -0.51 -25.40 -15.71
C TRP A 300 0.84 -24.97 -15.14
N PHE A 301 0.81 -24.04 -14.20
CA PHE A 301 2.00 -23.53 -13.53
C PHE A 301 1.89 -23.78 -12.04
N VAL A 302 2.86 -24.49 -11.48
CA VAL A 302 2.96 -24.76 -10.05
C VAL A 302 4.24 -24.17 -9.52
N ARG A 303 4.14 -23.33 -8.48
CA ARG A 303 5.31 -22.70 -7.84
C ARG A 303 6.13 -23.68 -7.00
N GLN A 304 5.47 -24.59 -6.29
CA GLN A 304 6.10 -25.57 -5.40
C GLN A 304 5.45 -26.94 -5.56
N LEU A 305 6.24 -27.98 -5.81
CA LEU A 305 5.71 -29.35 -5.92
C LEU A 305 5.23 -29.90 -4.57
N GLY A 306 6.05 -29.77 -3.53
CA GLY A 306 5.82 -30.44 -2.26
C GLY A 306 5.29 -29.55 -1.14
N SER A 307 5.76 -29.86 0.07
CA SER A 307 5.31 -29.21 1.30
C SER A 307 5.50 -27.70 1.25
N PRO A 308 4.62 -26.92 1.90
CA PRO A 308 4.92 -25.52 2.11
C PRO A 308 6.31 -25.37 2.75
N PRO A 309 6.95 -24.20 2.61
CA PRO A 309 7.93 -23.80 3.60
C PRO A 309 7.42 -24.17 5.00
N PRO A 310 8.27 -24.66 5.93
CA PRO A 310 7.89 -24.59 7.33
C PRO A 310 7.33 -23.19 7.58
N ILE A 311 6.24 -23.15 8.33
CA ILE A 311 5.44 -21.96 8.60
C ILE A 311 6.35 -20.95 9.30
N ASP A 312 7.09 -20.20 8.50
CA ASP A 312 7.56 -18.87 8.82
C ASP A 312 6.49 -17.89 8.32
N THR A 313 5.23 -18.22 8.63
CA THR A 313 4.06 -17.34 8.51
C THR A 313 3.95 -16.41 9.70
N ALA A 314 5.04 -16.22 10.43
CA ALA A 314 5.31 -14.98 11.11
C ALA A 314 5.06 -13.85 10.11
N PRO A 315 4.04 -13.00 10.31
CA PRO A 315 3.85 -11.88 9.41
C PRO A 315 5.12 -11.01 9.46
N ALA A 316 5.39 -10.20 8.44
CA ALA A 316 6.67 -9.47 8.32
C ALA A 316 7.08 -8.71 9.61
N TRP A 317 6.11 -8.27 10.42
CA TRP A 317 6.34 -7.65 11.73
C TRP A 317 6.93 -8.59 12.78
N TRP A 318 6.57 -9.88 12.78
CA TRP A 318 7.11 -10.89 13.72
C TRP A 318 8.53 -11.30 13.35
N ARG A 319 8.83 -11.40 12.06
CA ARG A 319 10.21 -11.58 11.57
C ARG A 319 11.11 -10.40 11.96
N LEU A 320 10.62 -9.16 11.83
CA LEU A 320 11.33 -7.97 12.30
C LEU A 320 11.61 -8.01 13.81
N TRP A 321 10.66 -8.53 14.59
CA TRP A 321 10.79 -8.71 16.03
C TRP A 321 11.85 -9.75 16.43
N GLN A 322 12.02 -10.81 15.64
CA GLN A 322 13.03 -11.83 15.89
C GLN A 322 14.42 -11.41 15.42
N ALA A 323 14.53 -10.74 14.26
CA ALA A 323 15.80 -10.28 13.72
C ALA A 323 16.40 -9.11 14.52
N GLU A 324 15.56 -8.13 14.88
CA GLU A 324 16.01 -6.89 15.51
C GLU A 324 15.14 -6.52 16.74
N PRO A 325 15.21 -7.33 17.82
CA PRO A 325 14.34 -7.16 18.99
C PRO A 325 14.53 -5.80 19.70
N LEU A 326 15.74 -5.24 19.64
CA LEU A 326 16.07 -3.95 20.24
C LEU A 326 15.37 -2.78 19.54
N LEU A 327 15.33 -2.78 18.20
CA LEU A 327 14.65 -1.74 17.40
C LEU A 327 13.14 -1.79 17.62
N MET A 328 12.56 -2.99 17.67
CA MET A 328 11.13 -3.15 17.96
C MET A 328 10.79 -2.76 19.40
N GLY A 329 11.64 -3.10 20.37
CA GLY A 329 11.51 -2.63 21.75
C GLY A 329 11.53 -1.10 21.85
N ALA A 330 12.45 -0.44 21.14
CA ALA A 330 12.52 1.02 21.08
C ALA A 330 11.27 1.64 20.45
N LEU A 331 10.75 1.05 19.36
CA LEU A 331 9.51 1.49 18.71
C LEU A 331 8.31 1.39 19.67
N VAL A 332 8.17 0.27 20.37
CA VAL A 332 7.10 0.07 21.36
C VAL A 332 7.21 1.06 22.50
N LEU A 333 8.41 1.32 23.02
CA LEU A 333 8.65 2.34 24.04
C LEU A 333 8.28 3.74 23.55
N LEU A 334 8.59 4.07 22.30
CA LEU A 334 8.26 5.36 21.70
C LEU A 334 6.75 5.54 21.55
N VAL A 335 6.03 4.49 21.10
CA VAL A 335 4.57 4.47 21.05
C VAL A 335 3.96 4.57 22.46
N ALA A 336 4.47 3.81 23.43
CA ALA A 336 4.01 3.86 24.81
C ALA A 336 4.23 5.24 25.45
N ALA A 337 5.40 5.86 25.21
CA ALA A 337 5.69 7.22 25.64
C ALA A 337 4.78 8.25 24.96
N GLY A 338 4.47 8.06 23.67
CA GLY A 338 3.50 8.87 22.95
C GLY A 338 2.10 8.77 23.55
N VAL A 339 1.59 7.55 23.75
CA VAL A 339 0.30 7.31 24.40
C VAL A 339 0.28 7.87 25.82
N TRP A 340 1.35 7.68 26.60
CA TRP A 340 1.52 8.26 27.92
C TRP A 340 1.44 9.79 27.89
N TYR A 341 2.18 10.42 26.97
CA TYR A 341 2.16 11.88 26.78
C TYR A 341 0.78 12.41 26.40
N LEU A 342 0.05 11.70 25.54
CA LEU A 342 -1.33 12.01 25.16
C LEU A 342 -2.31 11.79 26.33
N SER A 343 -2.13 10.74 27.11
CA SER A 343 -2.97 10.40 28.27
C SER A 343 -2.79 11.37 29.45
N MET A 344 -1.56 11.87 29.67
CA MET A 344 -1.30 12.94 30.65
C MET A 344 -1.99 14.26 30.28
N ARG A 345 -2.29 14.48 29.01
CA ARG A 345 -3.12 15.62 28.56
C ARG A 345 -4.63 15.40 28.74
N MET A 346 -5.04 14.20 29.14
CA MET A 346 -6.41 13.84 29.51
C MET A 346 -6.52 13.64 31.03
N GLY A 347 -6.06 14.63 31.82
CA GLY A 347 -6.36 14.66 33.24
C GLY A 347 -7.89 14.70 33.48
N ALA A 348 -8.34 14.13 34.59
CA ALA A 348 -9.76 14.02 34.94
C ALA A 348 -10.51 15.32 34.64
N LEU A 349 -11.59 15.21 33.85
CA LEU A 349 -12.53 16.29 33.61
C LEU A 349 -13.12 16.71 34.95
N ARG A 350 -12.47 17.67 35.63
CA ARG A 350 -13.10 18.42 36.71
C ARG A 350 -14.29 19.13 36.07
N GLN A 351 -15.48 18.59 36.33
CA GLN A 351 -16.71 19.33 36.13
C GLN A 351 -16.56 20.61 36.95
N LEU A 352 -16.50 21.76 36.27
CA LEU A 352 -16.67 23.02 36.99
C LEU A 352 -18.08 22.99 37.59
N PRO A 353 -18.26 23.39 38.86
CA PRO A 353 -19.59 23.51 39.44
C PRO A 353 -20.41 24.48 38.57
N VAL A 354 -21.71 24.21 38.43
CA VAL A 354 -22.66 25.10 37.75
C VAL A 354 -22.46 26.54 38.28
N PRO A 355 -22.31 27.56 37.42
CA PRO A 355 -22.12 28.93 37.87
C PRO A 355 -23.29 29.35 38.77
N GLN A 356 -23.03 29.68 40.04
CA GLN A 356 -24.02 30.30 40.90
C GLN A 356 -24.29 31.72 40.39
N GLU A 357 -25.55 32.03 40.08
CA GLU A 357 -26.07 33.35 39.66
C GLU A 357 -25.81 34.49 40.68
N ARG A 358 -25.18 34.20 41.82
CA ARG A 358 -24.93 35.13 42.94
C ARG A 358 -24.01 36.30 42.58
N TYR A 359 -22.96 36.08 41.78
CA TYR A 359 -21.92 37.09 41.55
C TYR A 359 -22.37 38.30 40.73
N LEU A 360 -23.31 38.15 39.79
CA LEU A 360 -23.79 39.28 38.99
C LEU A 360 -24.64 40.24 39.84
N SER A 361 -25.48 39.68 40.72
CA SER A 361 -26.33 40.48 41.63
C SER A 361 -25.50 41.27 42.62
N GLU A 362 -24.41 40.70 43.15
CA GLU A 362 -23.51 41.35 44.09
C GLU A 362 -22.67 42.44 43.42
N HIS A 363 -22.19 42.22 42.18
CA HIS A 363 -21.51 43.27 41.42
C HIS A 363 -22.42 44.43 41.04
N LEU A 364 -23.68 44.17 40.68
CA LEU A 364 -24.65 45.24 40.41
C LEU A 364 -25.02 46.01 41.69
N ALA A 365 -25.19 45.32 42.81
CA ALA A 365 -25.46 45.95 44.10
C ALA A 365 -24.28 46.82 44.58
N ALA A 366 -23.04 46.33 44.44
CA ALA A 366 -21.84 47.07 44.82
C ALA A 366 -21.63 48.32 43.96
N GLN A 367 -21.85 48.22 42.64
CA GLN A 367 -21.79 49.37 41.73
C GLN A 367 -22.89 50.40 42.05
N GLY A 368 -24.11 49.96 42.36
CA GLY A 368 -25.21 50.83 42.77
C GLY A 368 -24.95 51.55 44.10
N GLN A 369 -24.39 50.86 45.10
CA GLN A 369 -24.01 51.47 46.37
C GLN A 369 -22.85 52.46 46.23
N PHE A 370 -21.88 52.17 45.35
CA PHE A 370 -20.77 53.09 45.07
C PHE A 370 -21.26 54.40 44.43
N LEU A 371 -22.14 54.31 43.43
CA LEU A 371 -22.73 55.48 42.79
C LEU A 371 -23.60 56.28 43.77
N ALA A 372 -24.32 55.59 44.65
CA ALA A 372 -25.08 56.26 45.71
C ALA A 372 -24.16 57.04 46.67
N ARG A 373 -22.91 56.64 46.95
CA ARG A 373 -22.09 57.35 47.96
C ARG A 373 -21.53 58.71 47.52
N LYS A 374 -21.60 59.07 46.23
CA LYS A 374 -21.08 60.36 45.74
C LYS A 374 -22.12 61.50 45.91
N PRO A 375 -21.71 62.73 46.29
CA PRO A 375 -22.61 63.87 46.54
C PRO A 375 -23.31 64.43 45.28
N LEU A 376 -23.18 63.77 44.13
CA LEU A 376 -23.77 64.22 42.86
C LEU A 376 -25.16 63.63 42.55
N ARG A 377 -25.83 62.99 43.53
CA ARG A 377 -27.15 62.36 43.31
C ARG A 377 -28.20 63.33 42.74
N GLY A 378 -28.25 64.56 43.26
CA GLY A 378 -29.18 65.59 42.79
C GLY A 378 -28.89 66.03 41.36
N ALA A 379 -27.64 66.33 41.04
CA ALA A 379 -27.20 66.74 39.70
C ALA A 379 -27.51 65.66 38.63
N GLN A 380 -27.30 64.38 38.96
CA GLN A 380 -27.61 63.27 38.05
C GLN A 380 -29.11 63.16 37.76
N LEU A 381 -29.96 63.28 38.78
CA LEU A 381 -31.41 63.24 38.59
C LEU A 381 -31.92 64.46 37.83
N GLN A 382 -31.35 65.65 38.07
CA GLN A 382 -31.68 66.86 37.31
C GLN A 382 -31.32 66.70 35.82
N TRP A 383 -30.16 66.13 35.52
CA TRP A 383 -29.78 65.85 34.14
C TRP A 383 -30.74 64.85 33.47
N LEU A 384 -31.12 63.77 34.16
CA LEU A 384 -32.11 62.81 33.65
C LEU A 384 -33.49 63.43 33.44
N GLN A 385 -33.90 64.35 34.33
CA GLN A 385 -35.16 65.08 34.20
C GLN A 385 -35.14 65.98 32.97
N GLN A 386 -34.05 66.73 32.76
CA GLN A 386 -33.88 67.59 31.60
C GLN A 386 -33.91 66.80 30.29
N GLN A 387 -33.26 65.64 30.24
CA GLN A 387 -33.29 64.76 29.07
C GLN A 387 -34.71 64.28 28.75
N LEU A 388 -35.48 63.84 29.76
CA LEU A 388 -36.87 63.45 29.56
C LEU A 388 -37.74 64.62 29.07
N TRP A 389 -37.55 65.81 29.66
CA TRP A 389 -38.30 66.99 29.25
C TRP A 389 -37.97 67.45 27.84
N GLN A 390 -36.70 67.42 27.44
CA GLN A 390 -36.29 67.71 26.07
C GLN A 390 -36.93 66.73 25.08
N GLN A 391 -36.94 65.44 25.40
CA GLN A 391 -37.60 64.43 24.56
C GLN A 391 -39.11 64.68 24.44
N TRP A 392 -39.80 65.00 25.54
CA TRP A 392 -41.23 65.29 25.51
C TRP A 392 -41.56 66.60 24.78
N GLN A 393 -40.73 67.63 24.94
CA GLN A 393 -40.86 68.88 24.18
C GLN A 393 -40.70 68.66 22.68
N GLN A 394 -39.77 67.81 22.25
CA GLN A 394 -39.61 67.45 20.84
C GLN A 394 -40.80 66.66 20.29
N GLN A 395 -41.48 65.87 21.12
CA GLN A 395 -42.61 65.04 20.70
C GLN A 395 -43.94 65.79 20.66
N TRP A 396 -44.12 66.86 21.45
CA TRP A 396 -45.37 67.63 21.50
C TRP A 396 -45.13 69.13 21.32
N ALA A 397 -45.50 69.67 20.15
CA ALA A 397 -45.25 71.07 19.76
C ALA A 397 -45.86 72.12 20.73
N HIS A 398 -46.95 71.80 21.43
CA HIS A 398 -47.61 72.68 22.39
C HIS A 398 -47.34 72.30 23.87
N TRP A 399 -46.27 71.53 24.13
CA TRP A 399 -45.89 71.07 25.48
C TRP A 399 -45.82 72.21 26.52
N ALA A 400 -45.27 73.36 26.12
CA ALA A 400 -45.14 74.53 26.99
C ALA A 400 -46.49 75.18 27.38
N GLN A 401 -47.54 75.01 26.56
CA GLN A 401 -48.86 75.61 26.77
C GLN A 401 -49.83 74.67 27.52
N MET A 402 -49.51 73.37 27.63
CA MET A 402 -50.32 72.41 28.38
C MET A 402 -50.24 72.64 29.89
N ASP A 403 -51.36 72.48 30.60
CA ASP A 403 -51.40 72.47 32.06
C ASP A 403 -50.76 71.19 32.65
N GLY A 404 -50.47 71.18 33.96
CA GLY A 404 -49.76 70.08 34.60
C GLY A 404 -50.49 68.73 34.54
N GLN A 405 -51.83 68.75 34.51
CA GLN A 405 -52.66 67.54 34.40
C GLN A 405 -52.70 67.01 32.97
N ALA A 406 -52.82 67.88 31.96
CA ALA A 406 -52.76 67.50 30.55
C ALA A 406 -51.40 66.93 30.18
N ARG A 407 -50.28 67.51 30.67
CA ARG A 407 -48.93 66.96 30.48
C ARG A 407 -48.80 65.55 31.04
N MET A 408 -49.30 65.32 32.25
CA MET A 408 -49.28 64.00 32.88
C MET A 408 -50.11 62.98 32.08
N GLN A 409 -51.33 63.33 31.68
CA GLN A 409 -52.19 62.44 30.89
C GLN A 409 -51.59 62.11 29.52
N ALA A 410 -50.98 63.09 28.84
CA ALA A 410 -50.32 62.88 27.56
C ALA A 410 -49.16 61.89 27.67
N VAL A 411 -48.28 62.06 28.67
CA VAL A 411 -47.15 61.14 28.90
C VAL A 411 -47.64 59.75 29.33
N CYS A 412 -48.64 59.65 30.19
CA CYS A 412 -49.19 58.34 30.61
C CYS A 412 -49.80 57.59 29.43
N ARG A 413 -50.55 58.28 28.55
CA ARG A 413 -51.11 57.68 27.32
C ARG A 413 -50.02 57.20 26.37
N HIS A 414 -48.96 57.99 26.19
CA HIS A 414 -47.90 57.66 25.24
C HIS A 414 -46.94 56.57 25.75
N THR A 415 -46.55 56.64 27.03
CA THR A 415 -45.58 55.71 27.63
C THR A 415 -46.23 54.49 28.28
N GLY A 416 -47.56 54.48 28.49
CA GLY A 416 -48.23 53.42 29.27
C GLY A 416 -47.81 53.37 30.75
N ALA A 417 -46.99 54.32 31.23
CA ALA A 417 -46.51 54.33 32.60
C ALA A 417 -47.62 54.80 33.57
N PRO A 418 -47.67 54.27 34.81
CA PRO A 418 -48.64 54.71 35.81
C PRO A 418 -48.51 56.21 36.13
N PRO A 419 -49.62 56.93 36.40
CA PRO A 419 -49.59 58.36 36.72
C PRO A 419 -48.67 58.73 37.88
N ALA A 420 -48.56 57.87 38.89
CA ALA A 420 -47.65 58.06 40.03
C ALA A 420 -46.17 58.10 39.64
N VAL A 421 -45.76 57.38 38.59
CA VAL A 421 -44.38 57.32 38.08
C VAL A 421 -44.06 58.58 37.27
N VAL A 422 -44.99 59.00 36.42
CA VAL A 422 -44.83 60.20 35.57
C VAL A 422 -44.83 61.47 36.42
N ARG A 423 -45.71 61.56 37.42
CA ARG A 423 -45.81 62.72 38.32
C ARG A 423 -44.49 63.04 39.03
N LEU A 424 -43.71 62.01 39.38
CA LEU A 424 -42.42 62.16 40.05
C LEU A 424 -41.42 62.97 39.20
N TRP A 425 -41.47 62.83 37.87
CA TRP A 425 -40.59 63.52 36.92
C TRP A 425 -41.13 64.86 36.41
N LEU A 426 -42.39 65.18 36.67
CA LEU A 426 -42.99 66.49 36.36
C LEU A 426 -42.77 67.53 37.46
N GLN A 427 -42.37 67.09 38.67
CA GLN A 427 -42.03 67.95 39.79
C GLN A 427 -40.52 68.22 39.85
N PRO A 428 -40.07 69.38 40.33
CA PRO A 428 -38.64 69.68 40.45
C PRO A 428 -37.95 68.64 41.35
N VAL A 429 -36.83 68.09 40.87
CA VAL A 429 -36.04 67.11 41.65
C VAL A 429 -35.46 67.79 42.89
N PRO A 430 -35.55 67.17 44.09
CA PRO A 430 -34.99 67.74 45.31
C PRO A 430 -33.45 67.89 45.20
N PRO A 431 -32.86 68.98 45.70
CA PRO A 431 -31.43 69.26 45.54
C PRO A 431 -30.52 68.23 46.23
N GLN A 432 -30.98 67.64 47.33
CA GLN A 432 -30.28 66.56 48.04
C GLN A 432 -31.21 65.36 48.26
N PRO A 433 -31.37 64.48 47.26
CA PRO A 433 -32.23 63.32 47.38
C PRO A 433 -31.62 62.30 48.36
N THR A 434 -32.45 61.79 49.28
CA THR A 434 -32.08 60.61 50.08
C THR A 434 -31.84 59.41 49.17
N ALA A 435 -31.09 58.39 49.63
CA ALA A 435 -30.81 57.21 48.82
C ALA A 435 -32.10 56.49 48.37
N ALA A 436 -33.13 56.47 49.24
CA ALA A 436 -34.44 55.91 48.91
C ALA A 436 -35.17 56.71 47.82
N GLN A 437 -35.15 58.05 47.90
CA GLN A 437 -35.72 58.91 46.86
C GLN A 437 -34.95 58.75 45.54
N TRP A 438 -33.62 58.75 45.58
CA TRP A 438 -32.80 58.58 44.38
C TRP A 438 -33.07 57.25 43.67
N LEU A 439 -33.16 56.15 44.41
CA LEU A 439 -33.55 54.84 43.86
C LEU A 439 -34.98 54.84 43.33
N ALA A 440 -35.91 55.54 43.98
CA ALA A 440 -37.29 55.67 43.51
C ALA A 440 -37.37 56.43 42.18
N TYR A 441 -36.58 57.50 42.02
CA TYR A 441 -36.41 58.21 40.74
C TYR A 441 -35.80 57.29 39.67
N LEU A 442 -34.69 56.60 39.94
CA LEU A 442 -34.09 55.71 38.94
C LEU A 442 -35.01 54.57 38.51
N ARG A 443 -35.73 53.96 39.46
CA ARG A 443 -36.70 52.90 39.17
C ARG A 443 -37.87 53.44 38.34
N SER A 444 -38.35 54.65 38.63
CA SER A 444 -39.42 55.27 37.85
C SER A 444 -38.94 55.67 36.44
N HIS A 445 -37.71 56.14 36.30
CA HIS A 445 -37.08 56.40 35.00
C HIS A 445 -36.99 55.14 34.14
N GLN A 446 -36.47 54.04 34.70
CA GLN A 446 -36.41 52.76 33.99
C GLN A 446 -37.79 52.24 33.60
N ARG A 447 -38.81 52.45 34.45
CA ARG A 447 -40.20 52.11 34.12
C ARG A 447 -40.73 52.94 32.95
N ILE A 448 -40.45 54.25 32.90
CA ILE A 448 -40.85 55.10 31.76
C ILE A 448 -40.16 54.63 30.46
N LEU A 449 -38.85 54.35 30.52
CA LEU A 449 -38.10 53.87 29.35
C LEU A 449 -38.57 52.49 28.86
N ARG A 450 -38.88 51.56 29.78
CA ARG A 450 -39.34 50.20 29.45
C ARG A 450 -40.81 50.15 29.03
N ALA A 451 -41.65 51.03 29.59
CA ALA A 451 -43.07 51.05 29.28
C ALA A 451 -43.38 51.63 27.90
N LYS A 452 -42.40 52.33 27.29
CA LYS A 452 -42.46 52.84 25.90
C LYS A 452 -42.96 51.72 24.98
N LYS A 453 -44.25 51.75 24.63
CA LYS A 453 -44.84 50.84 23.63
C LYS A 453 -44.02 51.02 22.34
N PRO A 454 -43.63 49.94 21.65
CA PRO A 454 -43.05 50.07 20.32
C PRO A 454 -44.13 50.74 19.45
N SER A 455 -43.90 51.99 19.05
CA SER A 455 -44.72 52.61 18.03
C SER A 455 -44.54 51.76 16.78
N LEU A 456 -45.62 51.06 16.43
CA LEU A 456 -45.91 50.40 15.17
C LEU A 456 -45.09 51.00 14.03
N PHE A 457 -44.09 50.25 13.56
CA PHE A 457 -43.76 50.23 12.14
C PHE A 457 -45.03 49.73 11.43
N GLN A 458 -45.89 50.66 11.00
CA GLN A 458 -46.79 50.42 9.89
C GLN A 458 -46.24 51.16 8.67
N SER A 459 -45.78 50.32 7.75
CA SER A 459 -45.46 50.56 6.35
C SER A 459 -46.40 51.55 5.66
N THR A 460 -45.89 52.40 4.77
CA THR A 460 -46.16 52.31 3.31
C THR A 460 -45.48 53.44 2.50
N ARG A 461 -44.89 53.01 1.37
CA ARG A 461 -44.27 53.74 0.23
C ARG A 461 -42.83 54.23 0.38
#